data_AF-A0A094GR40-F1
#
_entry.id   AF-A0A094GR40-F1
#
_cell.length_a   1.000
_cell.length_b   1.000
_cell.length_c   1.000
_cell.angle_alpha   90.00
_cell.angle_beta   90.00
_cell.angle_gamma   90.00
#
_symmetry.space_group_name_H-M   'P 1'
#
loop_
_entity.id
_entity.type
_entity.pdbx_description
1 polymer ?
#
loop_
_entity_poly.entity_id
_entity_poly.type
_entity_poly.pdbx_seq_one_letter_code
_entity_poly.pdbx_strand_id
1 'polypeptide(L)'
;MGRKTLSKEEQAALAQSRGYLKQKTSEEKNAIGQVEQKYLSGATKVRHVDVGEVFQNFLATKDTETESLLQHNSALYKDFVEYYALSRYGRIEELPTVHSIVNMWHRYVGYYARATKSKLAKDIVSDVASYIEGSLKTKLGLSTKKRDKYLVTSKDLTILITHLWCSDDHDYLHERYRVQLSFALVFFANTGARGGACVESSSYRGTNEAIAYKDCYVHLLRDANGSFTFKLEVIQRYLKGRRDDENDKYVILQKTMNNAY
;
A
#
# COMPACT_ATOMS: atom_id res chain seq x y z
N MET A 1 17.32 -10.70 -30.42
CA MET A 1 16.97 -12.11 -30.72
C MET A 1 15.47 -12.21 -30.91
N GLY A 2 15.00 -12.66 -32.08
CA GLY A 2 13.57 -12.76 -32.39
C GLY A 2 12.92 -13.97 -31.70
N ARG A 3 11.67 -13.82 -31.27
CA ARG A 3 10.91 -14.91 -30.63
C ARG A 3 10.55 -15.95 -31.69
N LYS A 4 10.72 -17.25 -31.38
CA LYS A 4 10.29 -18.35 -32.26
C LYS A 4 8.77 -18.28 -32.44
N THR A 5 8.32 -18.11 -33.67
CA THR A 5 6.90 -18.10 -34.03
C THR A 5 6.40 -19.55 -34.09
N LEU A 6 5.40 -19.88 -33.27
CA LEU A 6 4.74 -21.19 -33.26
C LEU A 6 3.33 -21.05 -33.83
N SER A 7 2.87 -22.07 -34.56
CA SER A 7 1.49 -22.17 -35.01
C SER A 7 0.53 -22.31 -33.81
N LYS A 8 -0.77 -22.07 -34.01
CA LYS A 8 -1.78 -22.22 -32.93
C LYS A 8 -1.83 -23.64 -32.37
N GLU A 9 -1.61 -24.64 -33.22
CA GLU A 9 -1.62 -26.06 -32.85
C GLU A 9 -0.36 -26.43 -32.06
N GLU A 10 0.80 -25.94 -32.47
CA GLU A 10 2.06 -26.12 -31.74
C GLU A 10 2.02 -25.46 -30.35
N GLN A 11 1.38 -24.29 -30.25
CA GLN A 11 1.16 -23.63 -28.96
C GLN A 11 0.24 -24.44 -28.05
N ALA A 12 -0.83 -25.02 -28.59
CA ALA A 12 -1.76 -25.85 -27.84
C ALA A 12 -1.11 -27.16 -27.36
N ALA A 13 -0.35 -27.84 -28.24
CA ALA A 13 0.41 -29.04 -27.90
C ALA A 13 1.50 -28.75 -26.84
N LEU A 14 2.18 -27.61 -26.96
CA LEU A 14 3.16 -27.17 -25.96
C LEU A 14 2.53 -26.84 -24.62
N ALA A 15 1.33 -26.24 -24.61
CA ALA A 15 0.60 -25.98 -23.38
C ALA A 15 0.18 -27.29 -22.69
N GLN A 16 -0.35 -28.24 -23.46
CA GLN A 16 -0.75 -29.56 -22.95
C GLN A 16 0.45 -30.37 -22.43
N SER A 17 1.57 -30.39 -23.16
CA SER A 17 2.79 -31.08 -22.70
C SER A 17 3.39 -30.47 -21.43
N ARG A 18 3.08 -29.19 -21.15
CA ARG A 18 3.44 -28.48 -19.92
C ARG A 18 2.37 -28.54 -18.83
N GLY A 19 1.36 -29.40 -18.99
CA GLY A 19 0.35 -29.67 -17.96
C GLY A 19 -0.83 -28.69 -17.94
N TYR A 20 -1.06 -27.91 -19.01
CA TYR A 20 -2.26 -27.07 -19.10
C TYR A 20 -3.52 -27.93 -19.30
N LEU A 21 -4.42 -27.91 -18.33
CA LEU A 21 -5.75 -28.51 -18.40
C LEU A 21 -6.79 -27.45 -18.79
N LYS A 22 -7.59 -27.74 -19.82
CA LYS A 22 -8.52 -26.78 -20.47
C LYS A 22 -9.70 -26.36 -19.59
N GLN A 23 -9.98 -27.09 -18.52
CA GLN A 23 -11.11 -26.82 -17.63
C GLN A 23 -10.66 -26.96 -16.18
N LYS A 24 -10.46 -25.82 -15.51
CA LYS A 24 -10.42 -25.79 -14.05
C LYS A 24 -11.86 -25.83 -13.53
N THR A 25 -12.15 -26.69 -12.55
CA THR A 25 -13.45 -26.72 -11.90
C THR A 25 -13.73 -25.40 -11.18
N SER A 26 -15.00 -25.09 -10.92
CA SER A 26 -15.37 -23.88 -10.15
C SER A 26 -14.72 -23.87 -8.75
N GLU A 27 -14.53 -25.05 -8.16
CA GLU A 27 -13.87 -25.27 -6.87
C GLU A 27 -12.37 -24.99 -6.95
N GLU A 28 -11.67 -25.43 -8.00
CA GLU A 28 -10.25 -25.12 -8.22
C GLU A 28 -10.02 -23.63 -8.47
N LYS A 29 -10.92 -22.97 -9.21
CA LYS A 29 -10.85 -21.50 -9.40
C LYS A 29 -11.05 -20.75 -8.08
N ASN A 30 -11.97 -21.22 -7.24
CA ASN A 30 -12.21 -20.65 -5.92
C ASN A 30 -11.03 -20.93 -4.97
N ALA A 31 -10.44 -22.12 -5.00
CA ALA A 31 -9.26 -22.48 -4.20
C ALA A 31 -8.03 -21.64 -4.58
N ILE A 32 -7.77 -21.45 -5.88
CA ILE A 32 -6.70 -20.57 -6.38
C ILE A 32 -6.93 -19.12 -5.90
N GLY A 33 -8.17 -18.61 -6.02
CA GLY A 33 -8.50 -17.26 -5.54
C GLY A 33 -8.41 -17.09 -4.02
N GLN A 34 -8.66 -18.15 -3.24
CA GLN A 34 -8.50 -18.14 -1.78
C GLN A 34 -7.03 -18.15 -1.34
N VAL A 35 -6.16 -18.87 -2.04
CA VAL A 35 -4.72 -18.93 -1.73
C VAL A 35 -4.04 -17.58 -2.01
N GLU A 36 -4.52 -16.82 -2.99
CA GLU A 36 -3.90 -15.56 -3.39
C GLU A 36 -4.25 -14.36 -2.49
N GLN A 37 -5.36 -14.39 -1.75
CA GLN A 37 -5.71 -13.36 -0.76
C GLN A 37 -5.39 -13.81 0.67
N LYS A 38 -4.11 -13.68 1.04
CA LYS A 38 -3.66 -13.71 2.44
C LYS A 38 -4.51 -12.72 3.25
N TYR A 39 -4.96 -13.18 4.42
CA TYR A 39 -5.85 -12.51 5.37
C TYR A 39 -5.75 -10.99 5.40
N LEU A 40 -6.88 -10.35 5.68
CA LEU A 40 -6.91 -8.91 5.83
C LEU A 40 -5.96 -8.44 6.94
N SER A 41 -5.14 -7.43 6.63
CA SER A 41 -4.28 -6.81 7.65
C SER A 41 -5.12 -6.32 8.83
N GLY A 42 -4.59 -6.42 10.05
CA GLY A 42 -5.28 -6.00 11.27
C GLY A 42 -5.76 -4.55 11.20
N ALA A 43 -4.93 -3.64 10.69
CA ALA A 43 -5.29 -2.23 10.50
C ALA A 43 -6.50 -2.04 9.57
N THR A 44 -6.63 -2.86 8.52
CA THR A 44 -7.79 -2.80 7.64
C THR A 44 -9.04 -3.37 8.33
N LYS A 45 -8.90 -4.33 9.26
CA LYS A 45 -10.05 -4.86 10.02
C LYS A 45 -10.63 -3.76 10.92
N VAL A 46 -9.77 -3.08 11.66
CA VAL A 46 -10.16 -1.95 12.52
C VAL A 46 -10.89 -0.88 11.71
N ARG A 47 -10.32 -0.43 10.59
CA ARG A 47 -10.98 0.57 9.72
C ARG A 47 -12.34 0.13 9.18
N HIS A 48 -12.55 -1.17 9.01
CA HIS A 48 -13.83 -1.71 8.57
C HIS A 48 -14.86 -1.72 9.70
N VAL A 49 -14.44 -2.01 10.93
CA VAL A 49 -15.29 -1.88 12.12
C VAL A 49 -15.69 -0.41 12.29
N ASP A 50 -14.71 0.51 12.27
CA ASP A 50 -14.96 1.95 12.43
C ASP A 50 -16.00 2.49 11.44
N VAL A 51 -15.88 2.13 10.15
CA VAL A 51 -16.82 2.62 9.13
C VAL A 51 -18.19 1.95 9.23
N GLY A 52 -18.23 0.70 9.72
CA GLY A 52 -19.47 0.01 10.03
C GLY A 52 -20.24 0.71 11.15
N GLU A 53 -19.56 1.07 12.24
CA GLU A 53 -20.15 1.83 13.36
C GLU A 53 -20.70 3.18 12.92
N VAL A 54 -19.97 3.92 12.08
CA VAL A 54 -20.45 5.19 11.53
C VAL A 54 -21.74 5.00 10.73
N PHE A 55 -21.83 3.93 9.93
CA PHE A 55 -23.04 3.63 9.18
C PHE A 55 -24.21 3.26 10.10
N GLN A 56 -23.97 2.50 11.18
CA GLN A 56 -25.01 2.21 12.17
C GLN A 56 -25.50 3.47 12.88
N ASN A 57 -24.59 4.39 13.26
CA ASN A 57 -24.98 5.66 13.85
C ASN A 57 -25.82 6.51 12.90
N PHE A 58 -25.47 6.54 11.61
CA PHE A 58 -26.28 7.18 10.58
C PHE A 58 -27.70 6.60 10.51
N LEU A 59 -27.83 5.27 10.50
CA LEU A 59 -29.14 4.61 10.49
C LEU A 59 -29.94 4.94 11.75
N ALA A 60 -29.31 4.93 12.92
CA ALA A 60 -29.96 5.29 14.18
C ALA A 60 -30.46 6.75 14.19
N THR A 61 -29.72 7.68 13.57
CA THR A 61 -30.15 9.09 13.49
C THR A 61 -31.30 9.35 12.52
N LYS A 62 -31.59 8.43 11.57
CA LYS A 62 -32.65 8.62 10.59
C LYS A 62 -34.05 8.25 11.07
N ASP A 63 -34.18 7.65 12.25
CA ASP A 63 -35.44 7.37 12.97
C ASP A 63 -36.61 6.97 12.05
N THR A 64 -36.38 6.00 11.15
CA THR A 64 -37.41 5.51 10.22
C THR A 64 -37.61 4.02 10.38
N GLU A 65 -38.87 3.66 10.57
CA GLU A 65 -39.40 2.30 10.65
C GLU A 65 -38.70 1.32 9.70
N THR A 66 -38.35 0.21 10.31
CA THR A 66 -37.60 -0.94 9.87
C THR A 66 -38.26 -1.68 8.70
N GLU A 67 -38.49 -1.06 7.55
CA GLU A 67 -39.04 -1.80 6.39
C GLU A 67 -38.60 -1.30 5.00
N SER A 68 -38.05 -0.08 4.86
CA SER A 68 -37.54 0.41 3.55
C SER A 68 -36.02 0.34 3.38
N LEU A 69 -35.27 -0.02 4.43
CA LEU A 69 -33.79 -0.09 4.44
C LEU A 69 -33.19 -1.25 3.62
N LEU A 70 -34.02 -2.10 3.02
CA LEU A 70 -33.58 -3.19 2.15
C LEU A 70 -33.26 -2.76 0.72
N GLN A 71 -33.61 -1.53 0.31
CA GLN A 71 -33.13 -0.98 -0.96
C GLN A 71 -31.87 -0.15 -0.71
N HIS A 72 -30.72 -0.83 -0.77
CA HIS A 72 -29.39 -0.23 -0.91
C HIS A 72 -29.29 0.57 -2.23
N ASN A 73 -30.01 1.68 -2.32
CA ASN A 73 -30.06 2.56 -3.47
C ASN A 73 -29.04 3.70 -3.32
N SER A 74 -28.75 4.38 -4.43
CA SER A 74 -27.75 5.44 -4.44
C SER A 74 -28.10 6.61 -3.51
N ALA A 75 -29.38 6.94 -3.36
CA ALA A 75 -29.84 8.04 -2.51
C ALA A 75 -29.46 7.84 -1.04
N LEU A 76 -29.69 6.64 -0.49
CA LEU A 76 -29.29 6.30 0.88
C LEU A 76 -27.79 6.52 1.12
N TYR A 77 -26.96 6.14 0.15
CA TYR A 77 -25.52 6.30 0.27
C TYR A 77 -25.05 7.73 0.11
N LYS A 78 -25.75 8.54 -0.70
CA LYS A 78 -25.51 9.99 -0.79
C LYS A 78 -25.84 10.69 0.53
N ASP A 79 -26.95 10.32 1.17
CA ASP A 79 -27.29 10.81 2.52
C ASP A 79 -26.25 10.38 3.56
N PHE A 80 -25.78 9.13 3.49
CA PHE A 80 -24.75 8.62 4.41
C PHE A 80 -23.42 9.40 4.30
N VAL A 81 -22.93 9.65 3.09
CA VAL A 81 -21.65 10.37 2.92
C VAL A 81 -21.78 11.85 3.30
N GLU A 82 -22.97 12.42 3.17
CA GLU A 82 -23.28 13.77 3.66
C GLU A 82 -23.33 13.80 5.20
N TYR A 83 -24.01 12.85 5.84
CA TYR A 83 -23.98 12.68 7.29
C TYR A 83 -22.54 12.55 7.81
N TYR A 84 -21.70 11.76 7.14
CA TYR A 84 -20.30 11.62 7.52
C TYR A 84 -19.53 12.94 7.43
N ALA A 85 -19.79 13.74 6.40
CA ALA A 85 -19.14 15.03 6.20
C ALA A 85 -19.52 16.02 7.31
N LEU A 86 -20.79 16.05 7.71
CA LEU A 86 -21.33 16.99 8.70
C LEU A 86 -21.07 16.56 10.16
N SER A 87 -20.94 15.26 10.44
CA SER A 87 -20.79 14.74 11.80
C SER A 87 -19.35 14.71 12.32
N ARG A 88 -18.37 15.26 11.56
CA ARG A 88 -16.95 15.13 11.90
C ARG A 88 -16.13 16.36 11.55
N TYR A 89 -15.15 16.65 12.38
CA TYR A 89 -14.12 17.63 12.06
C TYR A 89 -13.09 17.10 11.07
N GLY A 90 -12.77 17.94 10.09
CA GLY A 90 -11.59 17.81 9.27
C GLY A 90 -10.31 18.07 10.08
N ARG A 91 -9.18 17.71 9.48
CA ARG A 91 -7.86 17.96 10.07
C ARG A 91 -7.04 19.01 9.31
N ILE A 92 -7.62 19.61 8.27
CA ILE A 92 -6.98 20.65 7.45
C ILE A 92 -7.86 21.90 7.53
N GLU A 93 -9.16 21.71 7.35
CA GLU A 93 -10.20 22.70 7.58
C GLU A 93 -11.24 22.11 8.53
N GLU A 94 -12.26 22.90 8.88
CA GLU A 94 -13.33 22.50 9.80
C GLU A 94 -14.06 21.23 9.34
N LEU A 95 -14.37 21.12 8.05
CA LEU A 95 -15.00 19.93 7.45
C LEU A 95 -13.96 18.96 6.85
N PRO A 96 -14.28 17.66 6.75
CA PRO A 96 -13.43 16.69 6.07
C PRO A 96 -13.23 17.06 4.60
N THR A 97 -12.01 16.90 4.08
CA THR A 97 -11.74 17.12 2.66
C THR A 97 -12.50 16.14 1.78
N VAL A 98 -12.74 16.51 0.52
CA VAL A 98 -13.33 15.63 -0.51
C VAL A 98 -12.62 14.26 -0.53
N HIS A 99 -11.28 14.27 -0.50
CA HIS A 99 -10.47 13.05 -0.51
C HIS A 99 -10.70 12.16 0.73
N SER A 100 -10.92 12.75 1.90
CA SER A 100 -11.23 12.00 3.12
C SER A 100 -12.56 11.27 3.00
N ILE A 101 -13.59 11.94 2.47
CA ILE A 101 -14.94 11.38 2.33
C ILE A 101 -14.96 10.28 1.26
N VAL A 102 -14.32 10.49 0.11
CA VAL A 102 -14.16 9.45 -0.92
C VAL A 102 -13.43 8.22 -0.39
N ASN A 103 -12.37 8.41 0.41
CA ASN A 103 -11.66 7.29 1.03
C ASN A 103 -12.51 6.56 2.06
N MET A 104 -13.35 7.28 2.82
CA MET A 104 -14.33 6.67 3.72
C MET A 104 -15.35 5.84 2.93
N TRP A 105 -15.89 6.39 1.85
CA TRP A 105 -16.84 5.69 0.98
C TRP A 105 -16.26 4.36 0.45
N HIS A 106 -15.04 4.38 -0.09
CA HIS A 106 -14.39 3.14 -0.55
C HIS A 106 -14.11 2.13 0.57
N ARG A 107 -13.84 2.60 1.80
CA ARG A 107 -13.73 1.71 2.97
C ARG A 107 -15.06 1.07 3.31
N TYR A 108 -16.15 1.84 3.29
CA TYR A 108 -17.50 1.32 3.48
C TYR A 108 -17.85 0.27 2.43
N VAL A 109 -17.58 0.53 1.14
CA VAL A 109 -17.81 -0.45 0.06
C VAL A 109 -17.06 -1.75 0.32
N GLY A 110 -15.81 -1.67 0.78
CA GLY A 110 -15.03 -2.83 1.19
C GLY A 110 -15.61 -3.54 2.42
N TYR A 111 -16.12 -2.79 3.39
CA TYR A 111 -16.79 -3.32 4.59
C TYR A 111 -18.06 -4.07 4.22
N TYR A 112 -18.96 -3.43 3.46
CA TYR A 112 -20.18 -4.02 2.94
C TYR A 112 -19.88 -5.34 2.25
N ALA A 113 -18.95 -5.36 1.30
CA ALA A 113 -18.61 -6.55 0.54
C ALA A 113 -18.17 -7.74 1.41
N ARG A 114 -17.58 -7.48 2.57
CA ARG A 114 -17.17 -8.54 3.51
C ARG A 114 -18.26 -8.94 4.50
N ALA A 115 -19.05 -7.98 4.95
CA ALA A 115 -20.16 -8.21 5.86
C ALA A 115 -21.29 -9.00 5.17
N THR A 116 -21.67 -8.61 3.95
CA THR A 116 -22.78 -9.21 3.19
C THR A 116 -22.34 -10.31 2.23
N LYS A 117 -21.02 -10.54 2.09
CA LYS A 117 -20.42 -11.40 1.06
C LYS A 117 -20.81 -11.04 -0.38
N SER A 118 -21.35 -9.84 -0.58
CA SER A 118 -21.93 -9.38 -1.85
C SER A 118 -21.38 -8.01 -2.22
N LYS A 119 -21.08 -7.77 -3.49
CA LYS A 119 -20.53 -6.48 -3.94
C LYS A 119 -21.65 -5.49 -4.21
N LEU A 120 -21.44 -4.23 -3.83
CA LEU A 120 -22.25 -3.13 -4.35
C LEU A 120 -22.06 -3.02 -5.86
N ALA A 121 -23.14 -2.65 -6.55
CA ALA A 121 -23.13 -2.44 -7.98
C ALA A 121 -22.18 -1.27 -8.31
N LYS A 122 -21.38 -1.42 -9.38
CA LYS A 122 -20.28 -0.50 -9.71
C LYS A 122 -20.78 0.90 -10.03
N ASP A 123 -21.93 0.99 -10.68
CA ASP A 123 -22.66 2.21 -10.99
C ASP A 123 -22.98 2.99 -9.70
N ILE A 124 -23.53 2.34 -8.67
CA ILE A 124 -23.79 2.97 -7.37
C ILE A 124 -22.49 3.48 -6.74
N VAL A 125 -21.44 2.65 -6.74
CA VAL A 125 -20.13 3.04 -6.19
C VAL A 125 -19.58 4.29 -6.87
N SER A 126 -19.66 4.33 -8.20
CA SER A 126 -19.18 5.47 -9.00
C SER A 126 -20.06 6.71 -8.88
N ASP A 127 -21.38 6.54 -8.78
CA ASP A 127 -22.34 7.64 -8.66
C ASP A 127 -22.18 8.36 -7.32
N VAL A 128 -22.03 7.61 -6.21
CA VAL A 128 -21.77 8.21 -4.89
C VAL A 128 -20.41 8.91 -4.86
N ALA A 129 -19.36 8.33 -5.46
CA ALA A 129 -18.06 8.99 -5.57
C ALA A 129 -18.15 10.29 -6.37
N SER A 130 -18.86 10.28 -7.49
CA SER A 130 -19.09 11.46 -8.33
C SER A 130 -19.91 12.54 -7.61
N TYR A 131 -20.90 12.13 -6.81
CA TYR A 131 -21.67 13.04 -5.96
C TYR A 131 -20.79 13.75 -4.92
N ILE A 132 -19.87 13.03 -4.28
CA ILE A 132 -18.92 13.60 -3.31
C ILE A 132 -18.03 14.65 -3.99
N GLU A 133 -17.48 14.33 -5.16
CA GLU A 133 -16.56 15.20 -5.89
C GLU A 133 -17.24 16.40 -6.56
N GLY A 134 -18.54 16.28 -6.87
CA GLY A 134 -19.37 17.31 -7.49
C GLY A 134 -20.30 18.01 -6.50
N SER A 135 -21.57 17.57 -6.46
CA SER A 135 -22.65 18.29 -5.77
C SER A 135 -22.38 18.50 -4.28
N LEU A 136 -21.89 17.49 -3.55
CA LEU A 136 -21.64 17.60 -2.12
C LEU A 136 -20.51 18.58 -1.82
N LYS A 137 -19.44 18.55 -2.62
CA LYS A 137 -18.34 19.50 -2.53
C LYS A 137 -18.84 20.94 -2.67
N THR A 138 -19.66 21.22 -3.67
CA THR A 138 -20.21 22.56 -3.90
C THR A 138 -21.17 22.95 -2.78
N LYS A 139 -22.04 22.04 -2.34
CA LYS A 139 -23.04 22.27 -1.29
C LYS A 139 -22.42 22.63 0.06
N LEU A 140 -21.36 21.92 0.46
CA LEU A 140 -20.72 22.10 1.77
C LEU A 140 -19.41 22.91 1.72
N GLY A 141 -19.02 23.43 0.55
CA GLY A 141 -17.76 24.17 0.39
C GLY A 141 -16.52 23.32 0.70
N LEU A 142 -16.53 22.02 0.37
CA LEU A 142 -15.49 21.09 0.80
C LEU A 142 -14.14 21.36 0.14
N SER A 143 -13.09 21.36 0.97
CA SER A 143 -11.71 21.56 0.52
C SER A 143 -11.15 20.35 -0.23
N THR A 144 -10.36 20.63 -1.26
CA THR A 144 -9.51 19.65 -1.97
C THR A 144 -8.05 19.75 -1.57
N LYS A 145 -7.72 20.58 -0.57
CA LYS A 145 -6.34 20.74 -0.08
C LYS A 145 -5.79 19.41 0.42
N LYS A 146 -4.49 19.23 0.22
CA LYS A 146 -3.71 18.13 0.79
C LYS A 146 -2.77 18.72 1.83
N ARG A 147 -2.37 17.89 2.79
CA ARG A 147 -1.27 18.28 3.69
C ARG A 147 0.00 18.45 2.88
N ASP A 148 0.78 19.45 3.27
CA ASP A 148 2.15 19.59 2.81
C ASP A 148 2.96 18.37 3.22
N LYS A 149 3.77 17.90 2.27
CA LYS A 149 4.69 16.79 2.48
C LYS A 149 6.07 17.37 2.68
N TYR A 150 6.56 17.30 3.91
CA TYR A 150 7.95 17.59 4.22
C TYR A 150 8.78 16.36 3.88
N LEU A 151 9.47 16.41 2.74
CA LEU A 151 10.35 15.34 2.30
C LEU A 151 11.66 15.40 3.08
N VAL A 152 12.18 14.24 3.45
CA VAL A 152 13.50 14.11 4.08
C VAL A 152 14.56 14.58 3.09
N THR A 153 15.35 15.56 3.48
CA THR A 153 16.49 16.05 2.71
C THR A 153 17.77 15.30 3.05
N SER A 154 18.84 15.51 2.27
CA SER A 154 20.16 14.96 2.61
C SER A 154 20.66 15.47 3.97
N LYS A 155 20.37 16.73 4.32
CA LYS A 155 20.71 17.31 5.62
C LYS A 155 19.99 16.60 6.76
N ASP A 156 18.70 16.32 6.60
CA ASP A 156 17.91 15.59 7.58
C ASP A 156 18.44 14.16 7.77
N LEU A 157 18.80 13.49 6.68
CA LEU A 157 19.40 12.16 6.74
C LEU A 157 20.74 12.18 7.50
N THR A 158 21.61 13.16 7.23
CA THR A 158 22.87 13.32 7.97
C THR A 158 22.61 13.53 9.45
N ILE A 159 21.67 14.41 9.83
CA ILE A 159 21.31 14.66 11.23
C ILE A 159 20.82 13.38 11.90
N LEU A 160 19.91 12.63 11.25
CA LEU A 160 19.37 11.38 11.79
C LEU A 160 20.45 10.32 11.99
N ILE A 161 21.36 10.14 11.03
CA ILE A 161 22.46 9.19 11.14
C ILE A 161 23.45 9.62 12.23
N THR A 162 23.83 10.90 12.28
CA THR A 162 24.73 11.42 13.31
C THR A 162 24.14 11.25 14.70
N HIS A 163 22.85 11.58 14.88
CA HIS A 163 22.19 11.38 16.16
C HIS A 163 22.19 9.91 16.58
N LEU A 164 21.80 9.00 15.67
CA LEU A 164 21.77 7.55 15.89
C LEU A 164 23.13 6.98 16.37
N TRP A 165 24.24 7.55 15.90
CA TRP A 165 25.58 7.05 16.26
C TRP A 165 26.27 7.80 17.39
N CYS A 166 26.00 9.10 17.54
CA CYS A 166 26.77 9.98 18.41
C CYS A 166 26.01 10.47 19.64
N SER A 167 24.68 10.37 19.66
CA SER A 167 23.86 11.00 20.71
C SER A 167 22.65 10.18 21.16
N ASP A 168 22.32 9.11 20.45
CA ASP A 168 21.24 8.20 20.82
C ASP A 168 21.61 7.40 22.08
N ASP A 169 20.83 7.63 23.13
CA ASP A 169 20.94 6.99 24.45
C ASP A 169 20.02 5.77 24.59
N HIS A 170 19.37 5.35 23.51
CA HIS A 170 18.53 4.15 23.50
C HIS A 170 19.33 2.89 23.84
N ASP A 171 18.87 2.15 24.84
CA ASP A 171 19.43 0.85 25.23
C ASP A 171 18.94 -0.25 24.29
N TYR A 172 19.72 -0.52 23.24
CA TYR A 172 19.42 -1.58 22.29
C TYR A 172 19.70 -2.95 22.92
N LEU A 173 18.73 -3.86 22.84
CA LEU A 173 18.95 -5.27 23.24
C LEU A 173 20.17 -5.91 22.52
N HIS A 174 20.51 -5.45 21.31
CA HIS A 174 21.77 -5.77 20.63
C HIS A 174 22.14 -4.64 19.65
N GLU A 175 23.40 -4.18 19.65
CA GLU A 175 23.87 -3.05 18.83
C GLU A 175 23.69 -3.22 17.30
N ARG A 176 23.55 -4.47 16.85
CA ARG A 176 23.06 -4.79 15.49
C ARG A 176 21.80 -4.01 15.10
N TYR A 177 20.89 -3.72 16.02
CA TYR A 177 19.68 -2.95 15.72
C TYR A 177 20.02 -1.53 15.25
N ARG A 178 21.02 -0.87 15.88
CA ARG A 178 21.51 0.44 15.46
C ARG A 178 22.08 0.42 14.03
N VAL A 179 22.81 -0.65 13.68
CA VAL A 179 23.30 -0.89 12.31
C VAL A 179 22.15 -1.09 11.32
N GLN A 180 21.13 -1.88 11.69
CA GLN A 180 19.95 -2.11 10.85
C GLN A 180 19.10 -0.85 10.65
N LEU A 181 18.98 0.00 11.66
CA LEU A 181 18.34 1.31 11.56
C LEU A 181 19.10 2.23 10.62
N SER A 182 20.43 2.28 10.74
CA SER A 182 21.29 3.03 9.83
C SER A 182 21.11 2.59 8.38
N PHE A 183 21.12 1.27 8.15
CA PHE A 183 20.84 0.69 6.84
C PHE A 183 19.45 1.10 6.33
N ALA A 184 18.41 1.01 7.16
CA ALA A 184 17.05 1.36 6.78
C ALA A 184 16.93 2.84 6.40
N LEU A 185 17.55 3.76 7.15
CA LEU A 185 17.56 5.19 6.84
C LEU A 185 18.18 5.47 5.47
N VAL A 186 19.38 4.92 5.21
CA VAL A 186 20.06 5.07 3.92
C VAL A 186 19.24 4.42 2.79
N PHE A 187 18.72 3.22 3.03
CA PHE A 187 17.94 2.48 2.05
C PHE A 187 16.66 3.23 1.64
N PHE A 188 15.84 3.68 2.58
CA PHE A 188 14.60 4.37 2.27
C PHE A 188 14.83 5.74 1.65
N ALA A 189 15.85 6.48 2.09
CA ALA A 189 16.20 7.78 1.50
C ALA A 189 16.64 7.66 0.04
N ASN A 190 17.35 6.58 -0.33
CA ASN A 190 17.88 6.40 -1.68
C ASN A 190 16.93 5.67 -2.64
N THR A 191 16.00 4.86 -2.13
CA THR A 191 15.14 4.02 -2.98
C THR A 191 13.69 4.51 -3.06
N GLY A 192 13.22 5.28 -2.07
CA GLY A 192 11.79 5.56 -1.92
C GLY A 192 10.93 4.31 -1.74
N ALA A 193 11.55 3.16 -1.41
CA ALA A 193 10.85 1.90 -1.23
C ALA A 193 9.84 2.00 -0.09
N ARG A 194 8.73 1.26 -0.21
CA ARG A 194 7.77 1.14 0.90
C ARG A 194 8.35 0.22 1.97
N GLY A 195 8.00 0.45 3.24
CA GLY A 195 8.44 -0.41 4.35
C GLY A 195 8.23 -1.89 4.06
N GLY A 196 7.06 -2.28 3.54
CA GLY A 196 6.73 -3.66 3.18
C GLY A 196 7.51 -4.30 2.01
N ALA A 197 8.44 -3.56 1.38
CA ALA A 197 9.41 -4.11 0.43
C ALA A 197 10.76 -4.44 1.09
N CYS A 198 11.05 -3.82 2.25
CA CYS A 198 12.27 -4.04 3.01
C CYS A 198 12.06 -4.97 4.21
N VAL A 199 10.98 -4.75 4.95
CA VAL A 199 10.60 -5.52 6.14
C VAL A 199 9.29 -6.26 5.89
N GLU A 200 9.02 -7.27 6.71
CA GLU A 200 7.80 -8.07 6.58
C GLU A 200 6.56 -7.16 6.62
N SER A 201 5.80 -7.19 5.52
CA SER A 201 4.56 -6.43 5.41
C SER A 201 3.48 -7.05 6.28
N SER A 202 2.63 -6.21 6.88
CA SER A 202 1.46 -6.68 7.64
C SER A 202 0.49 -7.53 6.82
N SER A 203 0.51 -7.40 5.49
CA SER A 203 -0.30 -8.23 4.57
C SER A 203 0.29 -9.62 4.34
N TYR A 204 1.54 -9.84 4.76
CA TYR A 204 2.31 -11.08 4.61
C TYR A 204 2.89 -11.50 5.97
N ARG A 205 2.17 -11.23 7.05
CA ARG A 205 2.63 -11.57 8.41
C ARG A 205 2.86 -13.08 8.55
N GLY A 206 3.96 -13.45 9.20
CA GLY A 206 4.35 -14.84 9.45
C GLY A 206 5.00 -15.54 8.26
N THR A 207 5.30 -14.80 7.18
CA THR A 207 5.99 -15.35 6.00
C THR A 207 7.49 -15.16 6.08
N ASN A 208 7.95 -14.25 6.94
CA ASN A 208 9.36 -13.84 7.03
C ASN A 208 9.89 -13.28 5.70
N GLU A 209 9.00 -12.74 4.85
CA GLU A 209 9.34 -12.10 3.57
C GLU A 209 9.92 -10.70 3.82
N ALA A 210 11.25 -10.61 3.91
CA ALA A 210 12.01 -9.38 4.10
C ALA A 210 13.34 -9.42 3.33
N ILE A 211 13.95 -8.26 3.11
CA ILE A 211 15.31 -8.17 2.58
C ILE A 211 16.25 -8.89 3.56
N ALA A 212 17.04 -9.82 3.02
CA ALA A 212 18.02 -10.59 3.76
C ALA A 212 19.43 -10.26 3.29
N TYR A 213 20.46 -10.71 4.02
CA TYR A 213 21.86 -10.48 3.64
C TYR A 213 22.19 -10.98 2.24
N LYS A 214 21.58 -12.08 1.80
CA LYS A 214 21.74 -12.62 0.43
C LYS A 214 21.28 -11.67 -0.67
N ASP A 215 20.51 -10.64 -0.33
CA ASP A 215 19.98 -9.65 -1.27
C ASP A 215 20.83 -8.38 -1.33
N CYS A 216 21.85 -8.26 -0.47
CA CYS A 216 22.72 -7.08 -0.36
C CYS A 216 24.14 -7.41 -0.83
N TYR A 217 24.61 -6.69 -1.84
CA TYR A 217 25.93 -6.85 -2.42
C TYR A 217 26.72 -5.56 -2.27
N VAL A 218 27.86 -5.63 -1.58
CA VAL A 218 28.78 -4.50 -1.46
C VAL A 218 29.89 -4.67 -2.48
N HIS A 219 29.98 -3.71 -3.39
CA HIS A 219 30.99 -3.65 -4.43
C HIS A 219 32.00 -2.55 -4.08
N LEU A 220 33.29 -2.87 -4.22
CA LEU A 220 34.36 -1.87 -4.17
C LEU A 220 34.71 -1.49 -5.61
N LEU A 221 34.48 -0.24 -5.99
CA LEU A 221 34.77 0.27 -7.32
C LEU A 221 36.01 1.15 -7.27
N ARG A 222 36.91 0.96 -8.23
CA ARG A 222 38.07 1.83 -8.43
C ARG A 222 37.69 2.94 -9.40
N ASP A 223 37.84 4.18 -8.96
CA ASP A 223 37.59 5.38 -9.75
C ASP A 223 38.78 5.67 -10.69
N ALA A 224 38.53 6.47 -11.73
CA ALA A 224 39.55 6.80 -12.74
C ALA A 224 40.77 7.56 -12.18
N ASN A 225 40.57 8.32 -11.10
CA ASN A 225 41.60 9.05 -10.36
C ASN A 225 42.37 8.14 -9.36
N GLY A 226 42.06 6.85 -9.30
CA GLY A 226 42.67 5.91 -8.36
C GLY A 226 42.02 5.84 -6.97
N SER A 227 40.96 6.62 -6.69
CA SER A 227 40.19 6.46 -5.45
C SER A 227 39.30 5.22 -5.48
N PHE A 228 38.74 4.88 -4.33
CA PHE A 228 37.77 3.80 -4.20
C PHE A 228 36.43 4.32 -3.73
N THR A 229 35.36 3.81 -4.33
CA THR A 229 33.98 4.09 -3.95
C THR A 229 33.27 2.78 -3.60
N PHE A 230 32.53 2.76 -2.49
CA PHE A 230 31.65 1.66 -2.17
C PHE A 230 30.31 1.79 -2.89
N LYS A 231 29.79 0.68 -3.37
CA LYS A 231 28.47 0.59 -4.00
C LYS A 231 27.68 -0.51 -3.32
N LEU A 232 26.48 -0.18 -2.85
CA LEU A 232 25.55 -1.12 -2.26
C LEU A 232 24.47 -1.44 -3.29
N GLU A 233 24.44 -2.67 -3.77
CA GLU A 233 23.35 -3.18 -4.59
C GLU A 233 22.39 -3.98 -3.71
N VAL A 234 21.09 -3.72 -3.85
CA VAL A 234 20.03 -4.38 -3.10
C VAL A 234 18.98 -4.93 -4.06
N ILE A 235 18.77 -6.24 -4.01
CA ILE A 235 17.74 -6.93 -4.81
C ILE A 235 16.40 -6.87 -4.07
N GLN A 236 15.41 -6.19 -4.64
CA GLN A 236 14.08 -6.04 -4.02
C GLN A 236 13.09 -7.09 -4.53
N ARG A 237 13.04 -8.25 -3.86
CA ARG A 237 12.13 -9.34 -4.27
C ARG A 237 10.65 -9.10 -3.95
N TYR A 238 10.34 -8.24 -2.99
CA TYR A 238 9.00 -8.17 -2.39
C TYR A 238 8.21 -6.91 -2.77
N LEU A 239 8.55 -6.30 -3.92
CA LEU A 239 7.88 -5.10 -4.40
C LEU A 239 6.40 -5.37 -4.71
N LYS A 240 5.52 -4.48 -4.23
CA LYS A 240 4.07 -4.63 -4.44
C LYS A 240 3.73 -4.64 -5.93
N GLY A 241 3.09 -5.72 -6.40
CA GLY A 241 2.70 -5.91 -7.80
C GLY A 241 3.80 -6.45 -8.71
N ARG A 242 5.01 -6.67 -8.17
CA ARG A 242 6.18 -7.23 -8.87
C ARG A 242 6.98 -8.15 -7.93
N ARG A 243 6.25 -9.01 -7.22
CA ARG A 243 6.89 -9.94 -6.28
C ARG A 243 7.59 -11.03 -7.07
N ASP A 244 8.81 -11.36 -6.63
CA ASP A 244 9.70 -12.33 -7.24
C ASP A 244 10.04 -12.02 -8.71
N ASP A 245 9.96 -10.74 -9.10
CA ASP A 245 10.43 -10.27 -10.39
C ASP A 245 11.96 -10.13 -10.36
N GLU A 246 12.65 -11.00 -11.11
CA GLU A 246 14.11 -11.03 -11.20
C GLU A 246 14.72 -9.75 -11.81
N ASN A 247 13.90 -8.90 -12.42
CA ASN A 247 14.34 -7.65 -13.05
C ASN A 247 14.44 -6.47 -12.07
N ASP A 248 13.83 -6.54 -10.89
CA ASP A 248 13.79 -5.42 -9.94
C ASP A 248 15.06 -5.39 -9.06
N LYS A 249 16.18 -4.94 -9.65
CA LYS A 249 17.45 -4.66 -8.96
C LYS A 249 17.59 -3.17 -8.67
N TYR A 250 17.78 -2.82 -7.39
CA TYR A 250 18.04 -1.43 -7.00
C TYR A 250 19.51 -1.26 -6.65
N VAL A 251 20.11 -0.21 -7.20
CA VAL A 251 21.52 0.11 -6.97
C VAL A 251 21.59 1.40 -6.17
N ILE A 252 22.11 1.31 -4.95
CA ILE A 252 22.42 2.45 -4.09
C ILE A 252 23.91 2.77 -4.26
N LEU A 253 24.21 3.92 -4.83
CA LEU A 253 25.58 4.41 -4.95
C LEU A 253 25.87 5.33 -3.77
N GLN A 254 26.76 4.91 -2.88
CA GLN A 254 27.23 5.76 -1.79
C GLN A 254 28.66 6.19 -2.11
N LYS A 255 28.82 7.38 -2.69
CA LYS A 255 30.16 7.96 -2.86
C LYS A 255 30.75 8.27 -1.49
N THR A 256 31.86 7.62 -1.17
CA THR A 256 32.70 8.05 -0.05
C THR A 256 33.30 9.39 -0.46
N MET A 257 32.85 10.49 0.14
CA MET A 257 33.57 11.75 -0.02
C MET A 257 34.85 11.65 0.80
N ASN A 258 35.99 11.55 0.11
CA ASN A 258 37.29 11.76 0.71
C ASN A 258 37.41 13.23 1.11
N ASN A 259 36.84 13.59 2.27
CA ASN A 259 37.34 14.74 2.99
C ASN A 259 38.64 14.26 3.63
N ALA A 260 39.75 14.53 2.93
CA ALA A 260 41.08 14.42 3.49
C ALA A 260 41.12 15.29 4.74
N TYR A 261 41.39 14.65 5.89
CA TYR A 261 41.90 15.33 7.07
C TYR A 261 43.36 15.70 6.84
#